data_AF-A0A958TDN4-F1
#
_entry.id   AF-A0A958TDN4-F1
#
_cell.length_a   1.000
_cell.length_b   1.000
_cell.length_c   1.000
_cell.angle_alpha   90.00
_cell.angle_beta   90.00
_cell.angle_gamma   90.00
#
_symmetry.space_group_name_H-M   'P 1'
#
loop_
_entity.id
_entity.type
_entity.pdbx_description
1 polymer ?
#
loop_
_entity_poly.entity_id
_entity_poly.type
_entity_poly.pdbx_seq_one_letter_code
_entity_poly.pdbx_strand_id
1 'polypeptide(L)'
;MIDSLKGNKALLRKKNPFKKDRSFLNGDRMDFKQSRKKITKAPISKEALAQVRQKTVLERKKHFRQTLLLTVVAMPIIVLVVFFAFRDFSFVFPGSRFDEPKPTPSELLAQKKDKYLFYLKDGDNWLQKKKFHNAIFQYRKATELFPSEYGAQYRLALAYSYQCQYLLEGCEEGKKVITNLKTQFPGDPAVDELSLILN
;
A
#
# COMPACT_ATOMS: atom_id res chain seq x y z
N MET A 1 -13.20 48.73 14.81
CA MET A 1 -13.04 47.49 14.02
C MET A 1 -14.14 47.28 12.98
N ILE A 2 -15.34 47.86 13.16
CA ILE A 2 -16.47 47.70 12.23
C ILE A 2 -16.32 48.58 10.97
N ASP A 3 -15.68 49.76 11.08
CA ASP A 3 -15.61 50.72 9.96
C ASP A 3 -14.61 50.30 8.87
N SER A 4 -13.52 49.62 9.22
CA SER A 4 -12.61 49.05 8.22
C SER A 4 -13.26 47.91 7.43
N LEU A 5 -14.10 47.11 8.09
CA LEU A 5 -14.87 46.04 7.44
C LEU A 5 -15.96 46.62 6.52
N LYS A 6 -16.61 47.73 6.92
CA LYS A 6 -17.59 48.44 6.07
C LYS A 6 -16.92 49.08 4.85
N GLY A 7 -15.74 49.70 5.01
CA GLY A 7 -14.96 50.27 3.90
C GLY A 7 -14.52 49.20 2.90
N ASN A 8 -14.03 48.06 3.39
CA ASN A 8 -13.64 46.94 2.52
C ASN A 8 -14.83 46.31 1.79
N LYS A 9 -16.02 46.28 2.41
CA LYS A 9 -17.25 45.78 1.77
C LYS A 9 -17.71 46.66 0.61
N ALA A 10 -17.44 47.96 0.64
CA ALA A 10 -17.72 48.87 -0.47
C ALA A 10 -16.78 48.65 -1.67
N LEU A 11 -15.56 48.13 -1.43
CA LEU A 11 -14.60 47.75 -2.47
C LEU A 11 -14.95 46.40 -3.12
N LEU A 12 -15.77 45.58 -2.46
CA LEU A 12 -16.23 44.32 -3.02
C LEU A 12 -17.31 44.57 -4.08
N ARG A 13 -16.98 44.27 -5.33
CA ARG A 13 -17.93 44.31 -6.45
C ARG A 13 -19.16 43.45 -6.13
N LYS A 14 -20.35 44.06 -6.21
CA LYS A 14 -21.64 43.33 -6.07
C LYS A 14 -21.77 42.32 -7.21
N LYS A 15 -21.51 41.05 -6.94
CA LYS A 15 -21.71 39.96 -7.91
C LYS A 15 -23.16 39.51 -7.84
N ASN A 16 -23.84 39.51 -8.98
CA ASN A 16 -25.16 38.91 -9.10
C ASN A 16 -24.96 37.41 -9.42
N PRO A 17 -25.39 36.48 -8.54
CA PRO A 17 -25.10 35.04 -8.70
C PRO A 17 -25.72 34.44 -9.97
N PHE A 18 -26.70 35.11 -10.59
CA PHE A 18 -27.40 34.62 -11.77
C PHE A 18 -26.94 35.27 -13.09
N LYS A 19 -25.94 36.16 -13.07
CA LYS A 19 -25.34 36.73 -14.29
C LYS A 19 -23.89 36.29 -14.43
N LYS A 20 -23.58 35.64 -15.56
CA LYS A 20 -22.22 35.19 -15.90
C LYS A 20 -21.33 36.41 -16.20
N ASP A 21 -20.47 36.75 -15.26
CA ASP A 21 -19.53 37.85 -15.38
C ASP A 21 -18.36 37.48 -16.31
N ARG A 22 -18.25 38.18 -17.45
CA ARG A 22 -17.17 37.99 -18.43
C ARG A 22 -16.18 39.16 -18.47
N SER A 23 -16.17 40.04 -17.46
CA SER A 23 -15.25 41.19 -17.41
C SER A 23 -13.77 40.80 -17.41
N PHE A 24 -13.45 39.57 -16.98
CA PHE A 24 -12.08 39.04 -17.04
C PHE A 24 -11.62 38.71 -18.46
N LEU A 25 -12.55 38.48 -19.40
CA LEU A 25 -12.26 38.15 -20.79
C LEU A 25 -12.14 39.41 -21.65
N ASN A 26 -12.92 40.45 -21.34
CA ASN A 26 -12.76 41.78 -21.92
C ASN A 26 -11.86 42.61 -21.00
N GLY A 27 -10.58 42.24 -20.99
CA GLY A 27 -9.56 42.92 -20.19
C GLY A 27 -9.30 44.33 -20.71
N ASP A 28 -10.10 45.29 -20.28
CA ASP A 28 -9.60 46.65 -20.14
C ASP A 28 -8.45 46.57 -19.14
N ARG A 29 -7.25 46.78 -19.65
CA ARG A 29 -6.00 46.77 -18.89
C ARG A 29 -6.26 47.56 -17.61
N MET A 30 -6.15 46.91 -16.46
CA MET A 30 -6.08 47.65 -15.20
C MET A 30 -4.81 48.50 -15.25
N ASP A 31 -4.97 49.71 -15.74
CA ASP A 31 -3.91 50.71 -15.81
C ASP A 31 -3.59 51.11 -14.37
N PHE A 32 -2.62 50.43 -13.78
CA PHE A 32 -1.97 50.85 -12.55
C PHE A 32 -1.24 52.18 -12.82
N LYS A 33 -1.97 53.29 -12.88
CA LYS A 33 -1.46 54.64 -13.19
C LYS A 33 -0.58 55.26 -12.11
N GLN A 34 -0.30 54.56 -11.00
CA GLN A 34 0.24 55.22 -9.80
C GLN A 34 1.46 54.61 -9.11
N SER A 35 2.24 53.73 -9.74
CA SER A 35 3.47 53.20 -9.08
C SER A 35 4.76 53.21 -9.88
N ARG A 36 4.77 53.63 -11.15
CA ARG A 36 6.03 53.76 -11.92
C ARG A 36 6.62 55.17 -11.78
N LYS A 37 7.10 55.53 -10.59
CA LYS A 37 8.09 56.62 -10.48
C LYS A 37 9.29 56.19 -11.35
N LYS A 38 9.57 56.93 -12.43
CA LYS A 38 10.78 56.71 -13.25
C LYS A 38 12.00 56.90 -12.34
N ILE A 39 12.69 55.80 -12.05
CA ILE A 39 13.94 55.84 -11.28
C ILE A 39 14.95 56.64 -12.08
N THR A 40 15.29 57.84 -11.63
CA THR A 40 16.34 58.66 -12.22
C THR A 40 17.69 57.99 -11.97
N LYS A 41 18.33 57.49 -13.03
CA LYS A 41 19.67 56.90 -12.97
C LYS A 41 20.72 58.02 -12.85
N ALA A 42 20.98 58.50 -11.64
CA ALA A 42 22.19 59.28 -11.40
C ALA A 42 23.43 58.36 -11.56
N PRO A 43 24.49 58.77 -12.26
CA PRO A 43 25.71 57.96 -12.38
C PRO A 43 26.40 57.88 -11.01
N ILE A 44 26.29 56.72 -10.37
CA ILE A 44 26.94 56.42 -9.09
C ILE A 44 28.45 56.26 -9.33
N SER A 45 29.28 56.79 -8.42
CA SER A 45 30.75 56.64 -8.50
C SER A 45 31.16 55.16 -8.51
N LYS A 46 32.21 54.82 -9.28
CA LYS A 46 32.68 53.43 -9.43
C LYS A 46 33.03 52.79 -8.08
N GLU A 47 33.52 53.59 -7.13
CA GLU A 47 33.87 53.17 -5.77
C GLU A 47 32.64 52.88 -4.91
N ALA A 48 31.62 53.74 -4.94
CA ALA A 48 30.35 53.48 -4.24
C ALA A 48 29.66 52.23 -4.78
N LEU A 49 29.74 52.00 -6.10
CA LEU A 49 29.22 50.78 -6.73
C LEU A 49 29.97 49.52 -6.26
N ALA A 50 31.30 49.60 -6.10
CA ALA A 50 32.13 48.49 -5.61
C ALA A 50 31.80 48.14 -4.14
N GLN A 51 31.59 49.14 -3.29
CA GLN A 51 31.20 48.93 -1.89
C GLN A 51 29.82 48.28 -1.77
N VAL A 52 28.84 48.72 -2.57
CA VAL A 52 27.50 48.09 -2.61
C VAL A 52 27.57 46.65 -3.12
N ARG A 53 28.41 46.38 -4.14
CA ARG A 53 28.64 45.01 -4.62
C ARG A 53 29.25 44.11 -3.55
N GLN A 54 30.24 44.59 -2.79
CA GLN A 54 30.84 43.80 -1.72
C GLN A 54 29.85 43.50 -0.58
N LYS A 55 29.09 44.51 -0.14
CA LYS A 55 28.04 44.32 0.89
C LYS A 55 26.98 43.32 0.45
N THR A 56 26.46 43.45 -0.78
CA THR A 56 25.45 42.54 -1.31
C THR A 56 25.97 41.11 -1.49
N VAL A 57 27.23 40.91 -1.88
CA VAL A 57 27.83 39.57 -1.97
C VAL A 57 27.97 38.93 -0.59
N LEU A 58 28.38 39.69 0.42
CA LEU A 58 28.49 39.19 1.80
C LEU A 58 27.13 38.83 2.40
N GLU A 59 26.13 39.68 2.21
CA GLU A 59 24.75 39.41 2.65
C GLU A 59 24.17 38.19 1.95
N ARG A 60 24.35 38.05 0.63
CA ARG A 60 23.92 36.86 -0.12
C ARG A 60 24.56 35.59 0.41
N LYS A 61 25.88 35.61 0.72
CA LYS A 61 26.57 34.46 1.33
C LYS A 61 26.05 34.13 2.72
N LYS A 62 25.61 35.12 3.50
CA LYS A 62 24.98 34.90 4.82
C LYS A 62 23.59 34.30 4.68
N HIS A 63 22.74 34.89 3.85
CA HIS A 63 21.38 34.38 3.59
C HIS A 63 21.42 32.97 3.00
N PHE A 64 22.30 32.70 2.04
CA PHE A 64 22.46 31.37 1.47
C PHE A 64 22.82 30.33 2.53
N ARG A 65 23.77 30.64 3.43
CA ARG A 65 24.13 29.75 4.54
C ARG A 65 22.99 29.53 5.52
N GLN A 66 22.25 30.59 5.87
CA GLN A 66 21.09 30.49 6.77
C GLN A 66 19.96 29.67 6.15
N THR A 67 19.61 29.92 4.89
CA THR A 67 18.60 29.16 4.16
C THR A 67 19.02 27.69 4.02
N LEU A 68 20.27 27.41 3.68
CA LEU A 68 20.79 26.05 3.59
C LEU A 68 20.63 25.31 4.93
N LEU A 69 21.06 25.92 6.04
CA LEU A 69 20.91 25.33 7.37
C LEU A 69 19.45 25.05 7.72
N LEU A 70 18.54 26.00 7.46
CA LEU A 70 17.12 25.81 7.72
C LEU A 70 16.52 24.68 6.87
N THR A 71 16.90 24.58 5.60
CA THR A 71 16.41 23.50 4.72
C THR A 71 16.91 22.13 5.15
N VAL A 72 18.18 22.01 5.56
CA VAL A 72 18.77 20.75 6.01
C VAL A 72 18.13 20.26 7.32
N VAL A 73 17.69 21.17 8.20
CA VAL A 73 16.99 20.80 9.44
C VAL A 73 15.51 20.51 9.18
N ALA A 74 14.83 21.29 8.35
CA ALA A 74 13.40 21.12 8.09
C ALA A 74 13.08 19.88 7.26
N MET A 75 13.92 19.55 6.26
CA MET A 75 13.70 18.41 5.36
C MET A 75 13.55 17.07 6.11
N PRO A 76 14.45 16.64 7.03
CA PRO A 76 14.30 15.38 7.74
C PRO A 76 13.06 15.37 8.64
N ILE A 77 12.67 16.51 9.22
CA ILE A 77 11.43 16.61 10.02
C ILE A 77 10.21 16.36 9.12
N ILE A 78 10.17 16.98 7.93
CA ILE A 78 9.08 16.78 6.97
C ILE A 78 9.04 15.32 6.52
N VAL A 79 10.18 14.73 6.15
CA VAL A 79 10.27 13.31 5.74
C VAL A 79 9.77 12.40 6.86
N LEU A 80 10.15 12.68 8.11
CA LEU A 80 9.72 11.90 9.26
C LEU A 80 8.21 12.01 9.47
N VAL A 81 7.64 13.22 9.47
CA VAL A 81 6.18 13.43 9.58
C VAL A 81 5.43 12.70 8.48
N VAL A 82 5.91 12.78 7.24
CA VAL A 82 5.33 12.10 6.09
C VAL A 82 5.41 10.58 6.24
N PHE A 83 6.57 10.05 6.65
CA PHE A 83 6.75 8.63 6.90
C PHE A 83 5.78 8.09 7.96
N PHE A 84 5.63 8.80 9.08
CA PHE A 84 4.68 8.43 10.12
C PHE A 84 3.22 8.57 9.66
N ALA A 85 2.89 9.61 8.90
CA ALA A 85 1.56 9.77 8.32
C ALA A 85 1.18 8.67 7.32
N PHE A 86 2.14 8.16 6.54
CA PHE A 86 1.91 7.04 5.61
C PHE A 86 1.89 5.69 6.31
N ARG A 87 2.77 5.47 7.30
CA ARG A 87 2.79 4.23 8.09
C ARG A 87 1.52 4.09 8.93
N ASP A 88 1.14 5.17 9.58
CA ASP A 88 0.00 5.25 10.48
C ASP A 88 -1.09 6.10 9.83
N PHE A 89 -1.58 5.71 8.63
CA PHE A 89 -2.64 6.40 7.89
C PHE A 89 -3.90 6.69 8.75
N SER A 90 -4.07 5.97 9.85
CA SER A 90 -5.09 6.21 10.88
C SER A 90 -4.92 7.49 11.70
N PHE A 91 -3.74 8.14 11.70
CA PHE A 91 -3.47 9.35 12.48
C PHE A 91 -4.01 10.62 11.78
N VAL A 92 -3.97 10.68 10.45
CA VAL A 92 -4.40 11.86 9.67
C VAL A 92 -5.93 11.87 9.45
N PHE A 93 -6.57 10.70 9.44
CA PHE A 93 -8.01 10.56 9.30
C PHE A 93 -8.59 9.68 10.43
N PRO A 94 -8.88 10.26 11.61
CA PRO A 94 -9.44 9.53 12.75
C PRO A 94 -10.92 9.13 12.58
N GLY A 95 -11.36 8.83 11.35
CA GLY A 95 -12.75 8.50 11.02
C GLY A 95 -12.96 7.61 9.79
N SER A 96 -11.89 7.11 9.17
CA SER A 96 -12.00 6.17 8.02
C SER A 96 -11.44 4.79 8.33
N ARG A 97 -11.47 4.38 9.61
CA ARG A 97 -11.63 2.96 9.90
C ARG A 97 -13.07 2.66 9.49
N PHE A 98 -13.26 2.12 8.29
CA PHE A 98 -14.37 1.21 8.12
C PHE A 98 -14.13 0.16 9.20
N ASP A 99 -14.89 0.23 10.29
CA ASP A 99 -15.00 -0.88 11.24
C ASP A 99 -15.63 -2.01 10.43
N GLU A 100 -14.81 -2.73 9.65
CA GLU A 100 -15.22 -4.00 9.12
C GLU A 100 -15.60 -4.82 10.34
N PRO A 101 -16.87 -5.28 10.44
CA PRO A 101 -17.27 -6.10 11.55
C PRO A 101 -16.30 -7.28 11.59
N LYS A 102 -15.62 -7.45 12.73
CA LYS A 102 -14.73 -8.59 12.91
C LYS A 102 -15.55 -9.84 12.58
N PRO A 103 -15.05 -10.71 11.69
CA PRO A 103 -15.82 -11.86 11.26
C PRO A 103 -16.23 -12.66 12.48
N THR A 104 -17.51 -13.01 12.54
CA THR A 104 -18.03 -13.91 13.55
C THR A 104 -17.29 -15.25 13.47
N PRO A 105 -17.20 -16.02 14.56
CA PRO A 105 -16.57 -17.34 14.54
C PRO A 105 -17.15 -18.27 13.44
N SER A 106 -18.45 -18.16 13.15
CA SER A 106 -19.12 -18.87 12.07
C SER A 106 -18.67 -18.44 10.67
N GLU A 107 -18.49 -17.14 10.43
CA GLU A 107 -17.99 -16.63 9.16
C GLU A 107 -16.53 -17.01 8.95
N LEU A 108 -15.71 -16.94 10.01
CA LEU A 108 -14.31 -17.38 9.96
C LEU A 108 -14.22 -18.87 9.62
N LEU A 109 -15.09 -19.70 10.23
CA LEU A 109 -15.17 -21.12 9.92
C LEU A 109 -15.63 -21.38 8.48
N ALA A 110 -16.61 -20.62 7.98
CA ALA A 110 -17.06 -20.72 6.59
C ALA A 110 -15.93 -20.37 5.61
N GLN A 111 -15.23 -19.25 5.82
CA GLN A 111 -14.07 -18.87 5.01
C GLN A 111 -12.96 -19.92 5.06
N LYS A 112 -12.74 -20.53 6.23
CA LYS A 112 -11.77 -21.62 6.40
C LYS A 112 -12.18 -22.85 5.58
N LYS A 113 -13.46 -23.22 5.60
CA LYS A 113 -14.02 -24.32 4.79
C LYS A 113 -13.91 -24.02 3.30
N ASP A 114 -14.20 -22.80 2.86
CA ASP A 114 -14.09 -22.42 1.45
C ASP A 114 -12.64 -22.55 0.95
N LYS A 115 -11.68 -22.06 1.73
CA LYS A 115 -10.24 -22.23 1.44
C LYS A 115 -9.84 -23.71 1.39
N TYR A 116 -10.34 -24.51 2.33
CA TYR A 116 -10.09 -25.94 2.34
C TYR A 116 -10.61 -26.63 1.07
N LEU A 117 -11.85 -26.38 0.69
CA LEU A 117 -12.46 -26.93 -0.53
C LEU A 117 -11.72 -26.47 -1.79
N PHE A 118 -11.28 -25.21 -1.82
CA PHE A 118 -10.45 -24.69 -2.90
C PHE A 118 -9.15 -25.49 -3.02
N TYR A 119 -8.41 -25.69 -1.94
CA TYR A 119 -7.15 -26.44 -1.96
C TYR A 119 -7.35 -27.90 -2.37
N LEU A 120 -8.44 -28.55 -1.95
CA LEU A 120 -8.76 -29.89 -2.42
C LEU A 120 -9.00 -29.91 -3.93
N LYS A 121 -9.87 -29.02 -4.43
CA LYS A 121 -10.23 -28.98 -5.85
C LYS A 121 -9.04 -28.63 -6.75
N ASP A 122 -8.21 -27.68 -6.33
CA ASP A 122 -7.01 -27.32 -7.08
C ASP A 122 -5.96 -28.43 -7.03
N GLY A 123 -5.78 -29.07 -5.87
CA GLY A 123 -4.94 -30.26 -5.73
C GLY A 123 -5.38 -31.39 -6.66
N ASP A 124 -6.67 -31.68 -6.72
CA ASP A 124 -7.26 -32.70 -7.60
C ASP A 124 -7.00 -32.39 -9.09
N ASN A 125 -7.10 -31.12 -9.49
CA ASN A 125 -6.77 -30.65 -10.84
C ASN A 125 -5.28 -30.84 -11.18
N TRP A 126 -4.38 -30.55 -10.24
CA TRP A 126 -2.94 -30.80 -10.43
C TRP A 126 -2.62 -32.29 -10.48
N LEU A 127 -3.29 -33.10 -9.67
CA LEU A 127 -3.12 -34.53 -9.63
C LEU A 127 -3.53 -35.18 -10.96
N GLN A 128 -4.68 -34.77 -11.52
CA GLN A 128 -5.13 -35.20 -12.86
C GLN A 128 -4.12 -34.87 -13.96
N LYS A 129 -3.40 -33.75 -13.84
CA LYS A 129 -2.33 -33.34 -14.75
C LYS A 129 -0.99 -34.02 -14.48
N LYS A 130 -0.93 -34.98 -13.53
CA LYS A 130 0.29 -35.64 -13.04
C LYS A 130 1.37 -34.66 -12.54
N LYS A 131 0.96 -33.48 -12.07
CA LYS A 131 1.85 -32.48 -11.47
C LYS A 131 1.89 -32.69 -9.95
N PHE A 132 2.55 -33.78 -9.55
CA PHE A 132 2.47 -34.29 -8.17
C PHE A 132 2.96 -33.30 -7.11
N HIS A 133 4.07 -32.58 -7.34
CA HIS A 133 4.54 -31.55 -6.40
C HIS A 133 3.50 -30.46 -6.13
N ASN A 134 2.80 -30.01 -7.18
CA ASN A 134 1.75 -28.99 -7.03
C ASN A 134 0.54 -29.55 -6.28
N ALA A 135 0.13 -30.78 -6.60
CA ALA A 135 -0.95 -31.45 -5.89
C ALA A 135 -0.63 -31.60 -4.38
N ILE A 136 0.56 -32.09 -4.05
CA ILE A 136 1.06 -32.22 -2.68
C ILE A 136 1.08 -30.87 -1.97
N PHE A 137 1.55 -29.82 -2.63
CA PHE A 137 1.55 -28.47 -2.07
C PHE A 137 0.13 -28.04 -1.67
N GLN A 138 -0.86 -28.21 -2.55
CA GLN A 138 -2.23 -27.83 -2.25
C GLN A 138 -2.85 -28.69 -1.14
N TYR A 139 -2.66 -30.01 -1.17
CA TYR A 139 -3.19 -30.87 -0.11
C TYR A 139 -2.54 -30.59 1.24
N ARG A 140 -1.26 -30.23 1.31
CA ARG A 140 -0.63 -29.75 2.54
C ARG A 140 -1.36 -28.52 3.09
N LYS A 141 -1.69 -27.55 2.24
CA LYS A 141 -2.50 -26.38 2.65
C LYS A 141 -3.89 -26.76 3.14
N ALA A 142 -4.53 -27.77 2.54
CA ALA A 142 -5.79 -28.30 3.07
C ALA A 142 -5.61 -28.92 4.46
N THR A 143 -4.56 -29.72 4.69
CA THR A 143 -4.28 -30.34 6.00
C THR A 143 -3.87 -29.31 7.07
N GLU A 144 -3.22 -28.19 6.70
CA GLU A 144 -2.94 -27.10 7.64
C GLU A 144 -4.24 -26.46 8.18
N LEU A 145 -5.28 -26.37 7.33
CA LEU A 145 -6.57 -25.84 7.74
C LEU A 145 -7.34 -26.84 8.60
N PHE A 146 -7.46 -28.09 8.15
CA PHE A 146 -8.18 -29.12 8.89
C PHE A 146 -7.30 -30.37 9.05
N PRO A 147 -6.47 -30.41 10.10
CA PRO A 147 -5.47 -31.45 10.28
C PRO A 147 -6.06 -32.83 10.48
N SER A 148 -7.29 -32.97 10.97
CA SER A 148 -7.94 -34.26 11.25
C SER A 148 -8.96 -34.66 10.20
N GLU A 149 -9.07 -33.91 9.10
CA GLU A 149 -10.01 -34.23 8.04
C GLU A 149 -9.44 -35.30 7.11
N TYR A 150 -10.08 -36.47 7.13
CA TYR A 150 -9.72 -37.64 6.32
C TYR A 150 -9.51 -37.28 4.85
N GLY A 151 -10.43 -36.51 4.26
CA GLY A 151 -10.42 -36.21 2.83
C GLY A 151 -9.16 -35.49 2.35
N ALA A 152 -8.53 -34.66 3.18
CA ALA A 152 -7.29 -33.97 2.82
C ALA A 152 -6.06 -34.85 3.06
N GLN A 153 -6.03 -35.57 4.17
CA GLN A 153 -4.92 -36.48 4.48
C GLN A 153 -4.82 -37.63 3.48
N TYR A 154 -5.96 -38.24 3.11
CA TYR A 154 -6.02 -39.29 2.11
C TYR A 154 -5.51 -38.80 0.75
N ARG A 155 -5.97 -37.63 0.29
CA ARG A 155 -5.51 -37.03 -0.98
C ARG A 155 -4.02 -36.69 -0.96
N LEU A 156 -3.50 -36.23 0.18
CA LEU A 156 -2.07 -35.99 0.36
C LEU A 156 -1.28 -37.31 0.25
N ALA A 157 -1.75 -38.37 0.92
CA ALA A 157 -1.14 -39.70 0.85
C ALA A 157 -1.15 -40.25 -0.59
N LEU A 158 -2.30 -40.17 -1.27
CA LEU A 158 -2.47 -40.56 -2.67
C LEU A 158 -1.50 -39.81 -3.60
N ALA A 159 -1.33 -38.51 -3.39
CA ALA A 159 -0.41 -37.71 -4.20
C ALA A 159 1.05 -38.13 -4.02
N TYR A 160 1.48 -38.46 -2.80
CA TYR A 160 2.80 -39.04 -2.55
C TYR A 160 2.95 -40.44 -3.15
N SER A 161 1.93 -41.28 -3.04
CA SER A 161 1.93 -42.62 -3.65
C SER A 161 2.15 -42.53 -5.16
N TYR A 162 1.44 -41.64 -5.85
CA TYR A 162 1.66 -41.42 -7.28
C TYR A 162 3.00 -40.75 -7.60
N GLN A 163 3.46 -39.80 -6.77
CA GLN A 163 4.79 -39.21 -6.96
C GLN A 163 5.88 -40.29 -6.90
N CYS A 164 5.82 -41.17 -5.90
CA CYS A 164 6.76 -42.26 -5.74
C CYS A 164 6.67 -43.24 -6.92
N GLN A 165 5.46 -43.65 -7.30
CA GLN A 165 5.25 -44.62 -8.38
C GLN A 165 5.78 -44.12 -9.74
N TYR A 166 5.55 -42.85 -10.07
CA TYR A 166 5.88 -42.31 -11.39
C TYR A 166 7.22 -41.59 -11.47
N LEU A 167 7.67 -40.97 -10.38
CA LEU A 167 8.90 -40.16 -10.35
C LEU A 167 9.99 -40.76 -9.44
N LEU A 168 9.70 -41.81 -8.67
CA LEU A 168 10.62 -42.40 -7.68
C LEU A 168 11.08 -41.39 -6.61
N GLU A 169 10.23 -40.40 -6.31
CA GLU A 169 10.47 -39.36 -5.32
C GLU A 169 9.37 -39.33 -4.26
N GLY A 170 9.69 -38.84 -3.06
CA GLY A 170 8.69 -38.63 -2.00
C GLY A 170 8.13 -39.91 -1.37
N CYS A 171 8.74 -41.07 -1.64
CA CYS A 171 8.29 -42.37 -1.15
C CYS A 171 8.29 -42.46 0.39
N GLU A 172 9.35 -41.96 1.02
CA GLU A 172 9.51 -42.00 2.49
C GLU A 172 8.53 -41.05 3.19
N GLU A 173 8.31 -39.87 2.63
CA GLU A 173 7.25 -38.96 3.07
C GLU A 173 5.86 -39.59 2.90
N GLY A 174 5.61 -40.23 1.76
CA GLY A 174 4.38 -40.99 1.51
C GLY A 174 4.12 -42.06 2.57
N LYS A 175 5.13 -42.88 2.89
CA LYS A 175 5.04 -43.92 3.93
C LYS A 175 4.73 -43.33 5.30
N LYS A 176 5.36 -42.20 5.66
CA LYS A 176 5.06 -41.48 6.91
C LYS A 176 3.62 -40.99 6.95
N VAL A 177 3.15 -40.36 5.88
CA VAL A 177 1.78 -39.84 5.80
C VAL A 177 0.76 -40.99 5.88
N ILE A 178 0.98 -42.09 5.16
CA ILE A 178 0.10 -43.27 5.21
C ILE A 178 0.10 -43.91 6.59
N THR A 179 1.26 -44.07 7.23
CA THR A 179 1.33 -44.61 8.60
C THR A 179 0.52 -43.75 9.57
N ASN A 180 0.66 -42.42 9.48
CA ASN A 180 -0.14 -41.49 10.30
C ASN A 180 -1.64 -41.55 9.95
N LEU A 181 -1.99 -41.78 8.69
CA LEU A 181 -3.38 -41.92 8.26
C LEU A 181 -3.99 -43.22 8.81
N LYS A 182 -3.25 -44.35 8.79
CA LYS A 182 -3.70 -45.63 9.37
C LYS A 182 -3.90 -45.56 10.88
N THR A 183 -3.07 -44.79 11.59
CA THR A 183 -3.26 -44.62 13.04
C THR A 183 -4.48 -43.78 13.38
N GLN A 184 -4.81 -42.78 12.54
CA GLN A 184 -5.99 -41.95 12.73
C GLN A 184 -7.29 -42.61 12.25
N PHE A 185 -7.22 -43.42 11.19
CA PHE A 185 -8.36 -44.08 10.55
C PHE A 185 -8.06 -45.57 10.33
N PRO A 186 -8.05 -46.37 11.40
CA PRO A 186 -7.72 -47.80 11.31
C PRO A 186 -8.81 -48.58 10.56
N GLY A 187 -8.40 -49.54 9.73
CA GLY A 187 -9.31 -50.45 9.02
C GLY A 187 -9.94 -49.87 7.75
N ASP A 188 -9.44 -48.74 7.25
CA ASP A 188 -9.87 -48.18 5.97
C ASP A 188 -9.17 -48.89 4.79
N PRO A 189 -9.91 -49.63 3.94
CA PRO A 189 -9.32 -50.37 2.84
C PRO A 189 -8.62 -49.48 1.82
N ALA A 190 -9.11 -48.26 1.60
CA ALA A 190 -8.51 -47.34 0.65
C ALA A 190 -7.11 -46.89 1.11
N VAL A 191 -6.88 -46.79 2.42
CA VAL A 191 -5.57 -46.46 3.00
C VAL A 191 -4.62 -47.64 2.91
N ASP A 192 -5.13 -48.86 3.07
CA ASP A 192 -4.33 -50.08 2.89
C ASP A 192 -3.86 -50.25 1.45
N GLU A 193 -4.72 -49.95 0.47
CA GLU A 193 -4.35 -49.95 -0.96
C GLU A 193 -3.20 -48.98 -1.25
N LEU A 194 -3.19 -47.78 -0.65
CA LEU A 194 -2.10 -46.82 -0.85
C LEU A 194 -0.73 -47.35 -0.39
N SER A 195 -0.70 -48.20 0.64
CA SER A 195 0.53 -48.80 1.13
C SER A 195 1.11 -49.85 0.17
N LEU A 196 0.28 -50.46 -0.67
CA LEU A 196 0.72 -51.38 -1.72
C LEU A 196 1.41 -50.64 -2.88
N ILE A 197 1.05 -49.39 -3.13
CA ILE A 197 1.64 -48.57 -4.20
C ILE A 197 3.08 -48.14 -3.87
N LEU A 198 3.42 -48.07 -2.57
CA LEU A 198 4.74 -47.61 -2.09
C LEU A 198 5.75 -48.74 -1.82
N ASN A 199 5.34 -50.00 -1.98
CA ASN A 199 6.19 -51.19 -1.84
C ASN A 199 6.65 -51.69 -3.21
#